data_AF-A0A532CAU1-F1
#
_entry.id   AF-A0A532CAU1-F1
#
_cell.length_a   1.000
_cell.length_b   1.000
_cell.length_c   1.000
_cell.angle_alpha   90.00
_cell.angle_beta   90.00
_cell.angle_gamma   90.00
#
_symmetry.space_group_name_H-M   'P 1'
#
loop_
_entity.id
_entity.type
_entity.pdbx_description
1 polymer ?
#
loop_
_entity_poly.entity_id
_entity_poly.type
_entity_poly.pdbx_seq_one_letter_code
_entity_poly.pdbx_strand_id
1 'polypeptide(L)'
;MTSQIGERLSAEHPFCVIWHDRDGRRYYSMRSREDGADVGTIAASFGGGGHTHAAGFSVPLGPDGSLPDNPALPRSIVDRRRPPG
;
A
#
# COMPACT_ATOMS: atom_id res chain seq x y z
N MET A 1 27.02 -6.75 -20.85
CA MET A 1 25.60 -6.84 -21.23
C MET A 1 24.77 -7.22 -19.99
N THR A 2 24.88 -6.41 -18.92
CA THR A 2 24.33 -6.76 -17.57
C THR A 2 23.53 -5.61 -16.96
N SER A 3 23.63 -4.39 -17.51
CA SER A 3 23.01 -3.20 -16.92
C SER A 3 21.51 -3.03 -17.22
N GLN A 4 20.99 -3.64 -18.30
CA GLN A 4 19.56 -3.51 -18.68
C GLN A 4 18.61 -4.36 -17.83
N ILE A 5 19.12 -5.35 -17.09
CA ILE A 5 18.31 -6.21 -16.23
C ILE A 5 18.05 -5.53 -14.88
N GLY A 6 19.00 -4.71 -14.39
CA GLY A 6 18.87 -3.97 -13.13
C GLY A 6 17.77 -2.90 -13.15
N GLU A 7 17.58 -2.21 -14.28
CA GLU A 7 16.51 -1.21 -14.44
C GLU A 7 15.11 -1.84 -14.53
N ARG A 8 14.99 -3.07 -15.06
CA ARG A 8 13.69 -3.76 -15.15
C ARG A 8 13.24 -4.37 -13.81
N LEU A 9 14.16 -4.69 -12.90
CA LEU A 9 13.84 -5.19 -11.55
C LEU A 9 13.46 -4.06 -10.59
N SER A 10 14.02 -2.86 -10.76
CA SER A 10 13.66 -1.69 -9.95
C SER A 10 12.27 -1.11 -10.28
N ALA A 11 11.62 -1.65 -11.32
CA ALA A 11 10.30 -1.27 -11.81
C ALA A 11 9.12 -2.02 -11.14
N GLU A 12 9.38 -2.92 -10.18
CA GLU A 12 8.34 -3.83 -9.69
C GLU A 12 7.48 -3.29 -8.53
N HIS A 13 7.77 -2.09 -8.00
CA HIS A 13 6.84 -1.45 -7.06
C HIS A 13 6.72 0.09 -7.26
N PRO A 14 5.61 0.59 -7.80
CA PRO A 14 5.42 2.03 -8.05
C PRO A 14 5.27 2.87 -6.77
N PHE A 15 5.00 2.23 -5.63
CA PHE A 15 4.87 2.86 -4.31
C PHE A 15 4.98 1.79 -3.21
N CYS A 16 5.27 2.23 -1.99
CA CYS A 16 5.26 1.41 -0.78
C CYS A 16 4.02 1.71 0.05
N VAL A 17 3.46 0.67 0.68
CA VAL A 17 2.38 0.78 1.65
C VAL A 17 2.81 0.13 2.95
N ILE A 18 2.68 0.87 4.04
CA ILE A 18 2.91 0.42 5.41
C ILE A 18 1.55 0.46 6.09
N TRP A 19 1.15 -0.62 6.76
CA TRP A 19 -0.06 -0.62 7.57
C TRP A 19 0.21 -1.12 8.97
N HIS A 20 -0.55 -0.61 9.94
CA HIS A 20 -0.48 -1.05 11.32
C HIS A 20 -1.86 -1.06 11.97
N ASP A 21 -2.05 -2.02 12.87
CA ASP A 21 -3.30 -2.19 13.61
C ASP A 21 -3.17 -1.55 14.98
N ARG A 22 -4.13 -0.67 15.32
CA ARG A 22 -4.18 0.01 16.60
C ARG A 22 -5.64 0.27 16.99
N ASP A 23 -6.02 -0.08 18.23
CA ASP A 23 -7.35 0.20 18.80
C ASP A 23 -8.52 -0.25 17.90
N GLY A 24 -8.42 -1.43 17.27
CA GLY A 24 -9.47 -1.93 16.36
C GLY A 24 -9.59 -1.14 15.04
N ARG A 25 -8.52 -0.45 14.64
CA ARG A 25 -8.42 0.24 13.34
C ARG A 25 -7.12 -0.12 12.66
N ARG A 26 -7.13 -0.23 11.34
CA ARG A 26 -5.93 -0.38 10.52
C ARG A 26 -5.61 0.95 9.85
N TYR A 27 -4.42 1.46 10.14
CA TYR A 27 -3.89 2.67 9.55
C TYR A 27 -2.99 2.29 8.39
N TYR A 28 -3.32 2.77 7.20
CA TYR A 28 -2.55 2.62 5.98
C TYR A 28 -1.79 3.90 5.68
N SER A 29 -0.48 3.78 5.51
CA SER A 29 0.46 4.84 5.19
C SER A 29 1.15 4.49 3.88
N MET A 30 0.90 5.28 2.84
CA MET A 30 1.45 5.09 1.51
C MET A 30 2.53 6.13 1.25
N ARG A 31 3.61 5.69 0.63
CA ARG A 31 4.75 6.52 0.24
C ARG A 31 5.15 6.14 -1.17
N SER A 32 5.16 7.12 -2.07
CA SER A 32 5.72 6.96 -3.41
C SER A 32 6.98 7.81 -3.57
N ARG A 33 7.75 7.51 -4.62
CA ARG A 33 8.93 8.31 -4.99
C ARG A 33 8.46 9.63 -5.61
N GLU A 34 9.36 10.61 -5.71
CA GLU A 34 9.09 11.91 -6.35
C GLU A 34 8.64 11.80 -7.82
N ASP A 35 9.09 10.75 -8.52
CA ASP A 35 8.63 10.40 -9.88
C ASP A 35 7.60 9.24 -9.88
N GLY A 36 7.06 8.91 -8.70
CA GLY A 36 6.16 7.78 -8.49
C GLY A 36 4.68 8.11 -8.66
N ALA A 37 3.83 7.12 -8.40
CA ALA A 37 2.37 7.29 -8.49
C ALA A 37 1.84 8.30 -7.44
N ASP A 38 0.78 9.04 -7.79
CA ASP A 38 0.06 9.94 -6.87
C ASP A 38 -0.71 9.13 -5.83
N VAL A 39 -0.10 8.91 -4.66
CA VAL A 39 -0.72 8.15 -3.56
C VAL A 39 -1.77 8.97 -2.82
N GLY A 40 -1.80 10.30 -3.01
CA GLY A 40 -2.79 11.22 -2.46
C GLY A 40 -4.20 10.93 -2.95
N THR A 41 -4.35 10.83 -4.27
CA THR A 41 -5.62 10.53 -4.95
C THR A 41 -6.09 9.11 -4.63
N ILE A 42 -5.15 8.17 -4.53
CA ILE A 42 -5.42 6.83 -4.04
C ILE A 42 -6.04 6.95 -2.65
N ALA A 43 -5.34 7.51 -1.66
CA ALA A 43 -5.84 7.65 -0.28
C ALA A 43 -7.19 8.37 -0.18
N ALA A 44 -7.39 9.43 -0.97
CA ALA A 44 -8.65 10.16 -1.03
C ALA A 44 -9.82 9.27 -1.47
N SER A 45 -9.58 8.36 -2.43
CA SER A 45 -10.59 7.38 -2.88
C SER A 45 -10.99 6.39 -1.77
N PHE A 46 -10.14 6.19 -0.76
CA PHE A 46 -10.42 5.34 0.42
C PHE A 46 -11.02 6.11 1.60
N GLY A 47 -11.34 7.40 1.43
CA GLY A 47 -11.80 8.26 2.51
C GLY A 47 -10.69 8.75 3.45
N GLY A 48 -9.43 8.61 3.04
CA GLY A 48 -8.29 9.30 3.66
C GLY A 48 -7.85 10.53 2.87
N GLY A 49 -6.55 10.81 2.90
CA GLY A 49 -5.99 11.94 2.16
C GLY A 49 -4.50 12.15 2.44
N GLY A 50 -3.91 13.09 1.70
CA GLY A 50 -2.51 13.46 1.86
C GLY A 50 -1.94 14.13 0.62
N HIS A 51 -0.62 14.09 0.50
CA HIS A 51 0.13 14.62 -0.63
C HIS A 51 0.33 13.58 -1.72
N THR A 52 0.63 14.04 -2.94
CA THR A 52 1.00 13.23 -4.11
C THR A 52 1.96 12.09 -3.78
N HIS A 53 2.95 12.33 -2.91
CA HIS A 53 3.98 11.35 -2.56
C HIS A 53 3.80 10.71 -1.17
N ALA A 54 2.87 11.22 -0.37
CA ALA A 54 2.72 10.85 1.02
C ALA A 54 1.26 10.97 1.46
N ALA A 55 0.58 9.85 1.57
CA ALA A 55 -0.84 9.86 1.92
C ALA A 55 -1.20 8.68 2.81
N GLY A 56 -2.32 8.79 3.51
CA GLY A 56 -2.77 7.73 4.39
C GLY A 56 -4.27 7.73 4.57
N PHE A 57 -4.78 6.57 4.95
CA PHE A 57 -6.19 6.39 5.31
C PHE A 57 -6.27 5.39 6.46
N SER A 58 -7.34 5.46 7.24
CA SER A 58 -7.58 4.51 8.33
C SER A 58 -8.93 3.86 8.14
N VAL A 59 -9.01 2.56 8.41
CA VAL A 59 -10.27 1.83 8.36
C VAL A 59 -10.57 1.16 9.70
N PRO A 60 -11.84 1.11 10.10
CA PRO A 60 -12.25 0.29 11.23
C PRO A 60 -11.99 -1.18 10.89
N LEU A 61 -11.47 -1.94 11.85
CA LEU A 61 -11.39 -3.39 11.79
C LEU A 61 -12.64 -3.97 12.45
N GLY A 62 -13.11 -5.09 11.91
CA GLY A 62 -14.16 -5.89 12.54
C GLY A 62 -13.70 -6.50 13.87
N PRO A 63 -14.64 -7.06 14.65
CA PRO A 63 -14.34 -7.68 15.95
C PRO A 63 -13.29 -8.80 15.86
N ASP A 64 -13.20 -9.49 14.73
CA ASP A 64 -12.21 -10.54 14.47
C ASP A 64 -10.90 -10.03 13.85
N GLY A 65 -10.68 -8.71 13.79
CA GLY A 65 -9.54 -8.11 13.09
C GLY A 65 -9.63 -8.20 11.56
N SER A 66 -10.78 -8.63 11.03
CA SER A 66 -11.03 -8.61 9.58
C SER A 66 -11.24 -7.19 9.09
N LEU A 67 -10.77 -6.90 7.88
CA LEU A 67 -11.16 -5.69 7.19
C LEU A 67 -12.67 -5.77 6.86
N PRO A 68 -13.40 -4.64 6.88
CA PRO A 68 -14.76 -4.60 6.37
C PRO A 68 -14.74 -5.00 4.89
N ASP A 69 -15.77 -5.71 4.45
CA ASP A 69 -15.95 -6.02 3.03
C ASP A 69 -16.16 -4.71 2.27
N ASN A 70 -15.05 -4.15 1.80
CA ASN A 70 -15.03 -2.92 1.04
C ASN A 70 -14.26 -3.20 -0.25
N PRO A 71 -14.92 -3.16 -1.41
CA PRO A 71 -14.28 -3.42 -2.70
C PRO A 71 -13.21 -2.39 -3.04
N ALA A 72 -13.24 -1.22 -2.40
CA ALA A 72 -12.17 -0.25 -2.51
C ALA A 72 -10.89 -0.80 -1.85
N LEU A 73 -10.99 -1.36 -0.63
CA LEU A 73 -9.82 -1.71 0.19
C LEU A 73 -8.87 -2.67 -0.54
N PRO A 74 -7.54 -2.40 -0.52
CA PRO A 74 -6.59 -3.35 -1.04
C PRO A 74 -6.77 -4.62 -0.22
N ARG A 75 -7.27 -5.67 -0.87
CA ARG A 75 -7.26 -7.01 -0.28
C ARG A 75 -5.84 -7.26 0.15
N SER A 76 -5.65 -7.65 1.41
CA SER A 76 -4.34 -8.11 1.87
C SER A 76 -3.97 -9.34 1.06
N ILE A 77 -3.37 -9.12 -0.11
CA ILE A 77 -2.44 -10.05 -0.71
C ILE A 77 -1.31 -10.10 0.31
N VAL A 78 -1.47 -10.99 1.28
CA VAL A 78 -0.32 -11.67 1.87
C VAL A 78 0.33 -12.32 0.67
N ASP A 79 1.24 -11.58 0.03
CA ASP A 79 2.22 -12.16 -0.84
C ASP A 79 3.02 -13.08 0.06
N ARG A 80 2.65 -14.37 0.04
CA ARG A 80 3.52 -15.43 0.52
C ARG A 80 4.72 -15.36 -0.41
N ARG A 81 5.67 -14.46 -0.11
CA ARG A 81 7.00 -14.50 -0.71
C ARG A 81 7.55 -15.89 -0.40
N ARG A 82 7.42 -16.75 -1.41
CA ARG A 82 8.07 -18.03 -1.53
C ARG A 82 9.56 -17.79 -1.21
N PRO A 83 10.17 -18.53 -0.28
CA PRO A 83 11.61 -18.40 -0.08
C PRO A 83 12.31 -18.76 -1.40
N PRO A 84 13.37 -18.04 -1.80
CA PRO A 84 14.17 -18.45 -2.94
C PRO A 84 14.80 -19.80 -2.58
N GLY A 85 14.53 -20.82 -3.41
CA GLY A 85 15.24 -22.09 -3.43
C GLY A 85 16.35 -22.08 -4.45
#